data_AF-A0A3M1CZR6-F1
#
_entry.id   AF-A0A3M1CZR6-F1
#
_cell.length_a   1.000
_cell.length_b   1.000
_cell.length_c   1.000
_cell.angle_alpha   90.00
_cell.angle_beta   90.00
_cell.angle_gamma   90.00
#
_symmetry.space_group_name_H-M   'P 1'
#
loop_
_entity.id
_entity.type
_entity.pdbx_description
1 polymer ?
#
loop_
_entity_poly.entity_id
_entity_poly.type
_entity_poly.pdbx_seq_one_letter_code
_entity_poly.pdbx_strand_id
1 'polypeptide(L)'
;MDKADDTEEKVDQREKEKGGTVTSAQGSQPARSGPRTMKQALVIMGLAWLVGVVLQNVLGGSMVSRKATVIVGLVAFLGVMFAGLSRPWRRFLSSIQFAAPALFVLTGFSVLGTLILQNVSDAQLVRGYGEGMTRLIKGLFLDDVFHSLGFAAVMGMGAGALALVAVRKRRYNVRNTGSVLAHGGLVLMLAGACIGMVWGVKGMIDLHEGQTADSLVVRTRDGKIARVPLGFELRLDDFTIERYEPDYSLMVYAIDGNEQKRLISFKPGRDDKEKLSGYGLELVGWWPNYTRRTVVEAAGKDAKGVVSAAKLKAKGKESWLFDDGARAPRPVEIAGHRIAFVWKDQRARSYLESLEKAGESEHVLIVDGKPVAVSIGEEVALPGGGKVRIERFY
;
A
#
# COMPACT_ATOMS: atom_id res chain seq x y z
N MET A 1 -9.73 68.62 -5.53
CA MET A 1 -10.16 68.94 -4.16
C MET A 1 -11.39 69.80 -4.31
N ASP A 2 -12.57 69.21 -4.15
CA ASP A 2 -13.72 69.85 -3.47
C ASP A 2 -14.89 68.85 -3.39
N LYS A 3 -15.35 68.68 -2.14
CA LYS A 3 -16.51 67.90 -1.66
C LYS A 3 -17.80 68.65 -2.03
N ALA A 4 -18.85 68.01 -2.53
CA ALA A 4 -19.85 67.16 -1.85
C ALA A 4 -20.71 67.90 -0.80
N ASP A 5 -22.02 68.06 -1.11
CA ASP A 5 -23.21 67.67 -0.31
C ASP A 5 -24.46 68.34 -0.94
N ASP A 6 -25.46 67.60 -1.43
CA ASP A 6 -26.60 66.94 -0.73
C ASP A 6 -27.86 67.82 -0.70
N THR A 7 -28.95 67.35 -1.33
CA THR A 7 -30.32 67.54 -0.83
C THR A 7 -31.30 66.58 -1.51
N GLU A 8 -31.95 65.73 -0.70
CA GLU A 8 -33.20 65.02 -1.00
C GLU A 8 -34.39 66.00 -1.13
N GLU A 9 -35.45 65.66 -1.88
CA GLU A 9 -36.86 65.53 -1.41
C GLU A 9 -37.87 65.36 -2.59
N LYS A 10 -38.99 64.66 -2.29
CA LYS A 10 -40.35 64.69 -2.91
C LYS A 10 -40.81 63.58 -3.87
N VAL A 11 -41.41 62.57 -3.23
CA VAL A 11 -42.82 62.11 -3.35
C VAL A 11 -43.70 62.81 -4.40
N ASP A 12 -44.32 62.03 -5.30
CA ASP A 12 -45.63 62.36 -5.88
C ASP A 12 -46.51 61.11 -6.02
N GLN A 13 -47.77 61.24 -5.59
CA GLN A 13 -48.83 60.25 -5.61
C GLN A 13 -49.80 60.59 -6.74
N ARG A 14 -50.17 59.65 -7.61
CA ARG A 14 -51.52 59.63 -8.18
C ARG A 14 -52.07 58.21 -8.33
N GLU A 15 -53.13 58.02 -7.56
CA GLU A 15 -54.08 56.91 -7.56
C GLU A 15 -55.04 56.96 -8.77
N LYS A 16 -55.58 55.76 -9.07
CA LYS A 16 -56.89 55.43 -9.69
C LYS A 16 -57.02 55.49 -11.21
N GLU A 17 -57.01 54.30 -11.80
CA GLU A 17 -58.10 53.88 -12.68
C GLU A 17 -58.52 52.43 -12.40
N LYS A 18 -59.84 52.24 -12.30
CA LYS A 18 -60.54 51.00 -11.98
C LYS A 18 -60.69 50.14 -13.25
N GLY A 19 -60.75 48.81 -13.09
CA GLY A 19 -61.38 47.95 -14.09
C GLY A 19 -60.93 46.50 -13.98
N GLY A 20 -61.74 45.66 -13.35
CA GLY A 20 -61.44 44.24 -13.21
C GLY A 20 -61.48 43.48 -14.53
N THR A 21 -60.58 42.53 -14.67
CA THR A 21 -60.87 41.26 -15.37
C THR A 21 -60.07 40.17 -14.69
N VAL A 22 -60.76 39.40 -13.85
CA VAL A 22 -60.24 38.14 -13.30
C VAL A 22 -60.30 37.14 -14.45
N THR A 23 -59.16 36.85 -15.07
CA THR A 23 -59.00 35.67 -15.92
C THR A 23 -58.22 34.63 -15.12
N SER A 24 -58.96 33.65 -14.61
CA SER A 24 -58.43 32.41 -14.09
C SER A 24 -57.89 31.54 -15.23
N ALA A 25 -56.97 30.65 -14.85
CA ALA A 25 -56.45 29.50 -15.59
C ALA A 25 -55.34 29.74 -16.62
N GLN A 26 -54.10 29.57 -16.16
CA GLN A 26 -53.23 28.57 -16.78
C GLN A 26 -52.46 27.85 -15.68
N GLY A 27 -52.81 26.58 -15.48
CA GLY A 27 -52.16 25.68 -14.53
C GLY A 27 -50.67 25.60 -14.83
N SER A 28 -49.86 25.99 -13.85
CA SER A 28 -48.45 25.68 -13.80
C SER A 28 -48.32 24.16 -13.74
N GLN A 29 -48.01 23.53 -14.88
CA GLN A 29 -47.48 22.17 -14.87
C GLN A 29 -46.32 22.13 -13.88
N PRO A 30 -46.25 21.16 -12.95
CA PRO A 30 -45.09 21.03 -12.09
C PRO A 30 -43.90 20.74 -13.00
N ALA A 31 -43.05 21.74 -13.21
CA ALA A 31 -41.82 21.59 -13.96
C ALA A 31 -41.04 20.44 -13.32
N ARG A 32 -40.86 19.33 -14.06
CA ARG A 32 -40.11 18.15 -13.61
C ARG A 32 -38.79 18.60 -12.97
N SER A 33 -38.75 18.62 -11.64
CA SER A 33 -37.65 19.20 -10.88
C SER A 33 -36.58 18.14 -10.70
N GLY A 34 -35.52 18.21 -11.51
CA GLY A 34 -34.32 17.43 -11.24
C GLY A 34 -33.65 17.85 -9.93
N PRO A 35 -32.69 17.06 -9.42
CA PRO A 35 -32.00 17.35 -8.17
C PRO A 35 -31.24 18.69 -8.23
N ARG A 36 -31.04 19.35 -7.09
CA ARG A 36 -30.42 20.69 -6.98
C ARG A 36 -29.54 20.88 -5.75
N THR A 37 -29.21 19.81 -5.00
CA THR A 37 -28.49 19.94 -3.73
C THR A 37 -27.41 18.88 -3.58
N MET A 38 -26.37 19.18 -2.80
CA MET A 38 -25.31 18.23 -2.46
C MET A 38 -25.86 17.01 -1.69
N LYS A 39 -26.86 17.23 -0.82
CA LYS A 39 -27.53 16.13 -0.09
C LYS A 39 -28.14 15.12 -1.04
N GLN A 40 -28.80 15.58 -2.11
CA GLN A 40 -29.35 14.67 -3.12
C GLN A 40 -28.25 13.93 -3.89
N ALA A 41 -27.11 14.57 -4.18
CA ALA A 41 -25.98 13.89 -4.80
C ALA A 41 -25.46 12.75 -3.91
N LEU A 42 -25.26 13.02 -2.62
CA LEU A 42 -24.84 12.01 -1.63
C LEU A 42 -25.83 10.86 -1.52
N VAL A 43 -27.14 11.14 -1.49
CA VAL A 43 -28.19 10.12 -1.47
C VAL A 43 -28.13 9.25 -2.72
N ILE A 44 -28.03 9.86 -3.91
CA ILE A 44 -27.97 9.10 -5.17
C ILE A 44 -26.74 8.18 -5.20
N MET A 45 -25.56 8.69 -4.83
CA MET A 45 -24.33 7.89 -4.81
C MET A 45 -24.35 6.82 -3.72
N GLY A 46 -24.88 7.14 -2.54
CA GLY A 46 -25.04 6.18 -1.45
C GLY A 46 -25.99 5.04 -1.81
N LEU A 47 -27.11 5.35 -2.49
CA LEU A 47 -28.00 4.34 -3.03
C LEU A 47 -27.33 3.51 -4.12
N ALA A 48 -26.60 4.13 -5.06
CA ALA A 48 -25.86 3.41 -6.10
C ALA A 48 -24.81 2.46 -5.50
N TRP A 49 -24.07 2.93 -4.49
CA TRP A 49 -23.10 2.12 -3.77
C TRP A 49 -23.78 0.95 -3.04
N LEU A 50 -24.86 1.21 -2.30
CA LEU A 50 -25.59 0.19 -1.54
C LEU A 50 -26.22 -0.87 -2.46
N VAL A 51 -26.78 -0.44 -3.60
CA VAL A 51 -27.25 -1.37 -4.64
C VAL A 51 -26.11 -2.24 -5.15
N GLY A 52 -24.93 -1.67 -5.39
CA GLY A 52 -23.75 -2.44 -5.79
C GLY A 52 -23.32 -3.46 -4.72
N VAL A 53 -23.32 -3.07 -3.44
CA VAL A 53 -23.01 -3.97 -2.32
C VAL A 53 -24.03 -5.11 -2.22
N VAL A 54 -25.34 -4.80 -2.29
CA VAL A 54 -26.40 -5.82 -2.25
C VAL A 54 -26.28 -6.76 -3.44
N LEU A 55 -26.10 -6.22 -4.65
CA LEU A 55 -25.93 -7.00 -5.87
C LEU A 55 -24.72 -7.93 -5.77
N GLN A 56 -23.59 -7.43 -5.27
CA GLN A 56 -22.37 -8.23 -5.11
C GLN A 56 -22.56 -9.34 -4.06
N ASN A 57 -23.27 -9.09 -2.96
CA ASN A 57 -23.61 -10.13 -1.98
C ASN A 57 -24.52 -11.21 -2.60
N VAL A 58 -25.54 -10.82 -3.36
CA VAL A 58 -26.47 -11.75 -4.03
C VAL A 58 -25.75 -12.61 -5.08
N LEU A 59 -24.78 -12.05 -5.79
CA LEU A 59 -23.97 -12.76 -6.79
C LEU A 59 -22.84 -13.60 -6.18
N GLY A 60 -22.78 -13.75 -4.86
CA GLY A 60 -21.79 -14.59 -4.18
C GLY A 60 -20.42 -13.95 -4.00
N GLY A 61 -20.35 -12.63 -3.81
CA GLY A 61 -19.24 -11.84 -3.23
C GLY A 61 -17.85 -12.05 -3.83
N SER A 62 -17.26 -13.21 -3.55
CA SER A 62 -15.95 -13.68 -4.02
C SER A 62 -15.92 -14.07 -5.50
N MET A 63 -17.09 -14.25 -6.13
CA MET A 63 -17.26 -14.69 -7.51
C MET A 63 -17.40 -13.52 -8.52
N VAL A 64 -17.46 -12.27 -8.05
CA VAL A 64 -17.52 -11.11 -8.95
C VAL A 64 -16.20 -10.95 -9.71
N SER A 65 -16.27 -11.14 -11.03
CA SER A 65 -15.11 -10.98 -11.91
C SER A 65 -14.79 -9.51 -12.14
N ARG A 66 -13.52 -9.20 -12.45
CA ARG A 66 -13.08 -7.87 -12.90
C ARG A 66 -13.95 -7.30 -14.03
N LYS A 67 -14.44 -8.18 -14.92
CA LYS A 67 -15.34 -7.80 -16.03
C LYS A 67 -16.68 -7.29 -15.51
N ALA A 68 -17.26 -7.95 -14.51
CA ALA A 68 -18.52 -7.51 -13.90
C ALA A 68 -18.39 -6.13 -13.24
N THR A 69 -17.28 -5.88 -12.53
CA THR A 69 -16.96 -4.57 -11.95
C THR A 69 -16.92 -3.47 -13.01
N VAL A 70 -16.23 -3.72 -14.13
CA VAL A 70 -16.17 -2.76 -15.25
C VAL A 70 -17.55 -2.53 -15.89
N ILE A 71 -18.35 -3.58 -16.06
CA ILE A 71 -19.72 -3.47 -16.60
C ILE A 71 -20.59 -2.58 -15.71
N VAL A 72 -20.58 -2.79 -14.38
CA VAL A 72 -21.35 -1.96 -13.45
C VAL A 72 -20.92 -0.50 -13.52
N GLY A 73 -19.62 -0.23 -13.55
CA GLY A 73 -19.11 1.13 -13.74
C GLY A 73 -19.55 1.75 -15.07
N LEU A 74 -19.52 1.00 -16.17
CA LEU A 74 -19.96 1.48 -17.49
C LEU A 74 -21.48 1.73 -17.53
N VAL A 75 -22.28 0.87 -16.90
CA VAL A 75 -23.74 1.06 -16.79
C VAL A 75 -24.04 2.34 -16.01
N ALA A 76 -23.35 2.58 -14.90
CA ALA A 76 -23.50 3.81 -14.12
C ALA A 76 -23.08 5.05 -14.93
N PHE A 77 -21.96 4.97 -15.68
CA PHE A 77 -21.51 6.01 -16.60
C PHE A 77 -22.57 6.34 -17.67
N LEU A 78 -23.08 5.31 -18.36
CA LEU A 78 -24.10 5.47 -19.40
C LEU A 78 -25.43 5.97 -18.83
N GLY A 79 -25.80 5.53 -17.61
CA GLY A 79 -26.95 6.04 -16.89
C GLY A 79 -26.87 7.54 -16.63
N VAL A 80 -25.70 8.05 -16.23
CA VAL A 80 -25.45 9.49 -16.09
C VAL A 80 -25.52 10.22 -17.43
N MET A 81 -24.95 9.64 -18.50
CA MET A 81 -25.07 10.20 -19.86
C MET A 81 -26.52 10.31 -20.33
N PHE A 82 -27.30 9.24 -20.15
CA PHE A 82 -28.70 9.19 -20.52
C PHE A 82 -29.55 10.17 -19.71
N ALA A 83 -29.37 10.23 -18.39
CA ALA A 83 -30.04 11.23 -17.55
C ALA A 83 -29.70 12.66 -18.00
N GLY A 84 -28.45 12.89 -18.39
CA GLY A 84 -27.94 14.14 -18.95
C GLY A 84 -28.56 14.57 -20.28
N LEU A 85 -29.36 13.73 -20.96
CA LEU A 85 -30.15 14.16 -22.13
C LEU A 85 -31.23 15.16 -21.72
N SER A 86 -31.79 15.01 -20.52
CA SER A 86 -32.79 15.94 -19.98
C SER A 86 -32.14 17.22 -19.44
N ARG A 87 -32.78 18.37 -19.69
CA ARG A 87 -32.28 19.69 -19.23
C ARG A 87 -32.04 19.78 -17.71
N PRO A 88 -32.95 19.34 -16.82
CA PRO A 88 -32.75 19.51 -15.39
C PRO A 88 -31.62 18.64 -14.84
N TRP A 89 -31.54 17.36 -15.23
CA TRP A 89 -30.47 16.46 -14.81
C TRP A 89 -29.12 16.87 -15.37
N ARG A 90 -29.06 17.33 -16.62
CA ARG A 90 -27.80 17.84 -17.19
C ARG A 90 -27.22 18.97 -16.35
N ARG A 91 -28.04 19.93 -15.94
CA ARG A 91 -27.59 21.05 -15.10
C ARG A 91 -27.06 20.58 -13.76
N PHE A 92 -27.70 19.59 -13.14
CA PHE A 92 -27.29 19.04 -11.86
C PHE A 92 -26.01 18.20 -11.94
N LEU A 93 -25.99 17.21 -12.84
CA LEU A 93 -24.87 16.27 -13.00
C LEU A 93 -23.59 16.98 -13.47
N SER A 94 -23.72 18.09 -14.22
CA SER A 94 -22.58 18.92 -14.63
C SER A 94 -22.28 20.08 -13.66
N SER A 95 -22.75 20.03 -12.41
CA SER A 95 -22.57 21.10 -11.41
C SER A 95 -21.58 20.72 -10.31
N ILE A 96 -21.09 21.75 -9.60
CA ILE A 96 -20.28 21.56 -8.38
C ILE A 96 -21.05 20.83 -7.28
N GLN A 97 -22.39 20.92 -7.25
CA GLN A 97 -23.24 20.25 -6.26
C GLN A 97 -23.23 18.73 -6.42
N PHE A 98 -22.89 18.23 -7.62
CA PHE A 98 -22.65 16.81 -7.85
C PHE A 98 -21.16 16.48 -7.75
N ALA A 99 -20.30 17.29 -8.39
CA ALA A 99 -18.87 17.01 -8.48
C ALA A 99 -18.15 17.00 -7.12
N ALA A 100 -18.41 17.98 -6.25
CA ALA A 100 -17.73 18.04 -4.96
C ALA A 100 -18.09 16.82 -4.07
N PRO A 101 -19.38 16.45 -3.87
CA PRO A 101 -19.71 15.22 -3.18
C PRO A 101 -19.08 13.96 -3.79
N ALA A 102 -19.07 13.83 -5.12
CA ALA A 102 -18.45 12.69 -5.78
C ALA A 102 -16.96 12.56 -5.45
N LEU A 103 -16.22 13.67 -5.48
CA LEU A 103 -14.81 13.70 -5.08
C LEU A 103 -14.62 13.37 -3.60
N PHE A 104 -15.47 13.85 -2.70
CA PHE A 104 -15.39 13.51 -1.27
C PHE A 104 -15.66 12.03 -1.02
N VAL A 105 -16.66 11.45 -1.67
CA VAL A 105 -16.98 10.02 -1.53
C VAL A 105 -15.85 9.15 -2.08
N LEU A 106 -15.34 9.46 -3.28
CA LEU A 106 -14.23 8.71 -3.88
C LEU A 106 -12.93 8.84 -3.07
N THR A 107 -12.65 10.04 -2.55
CA THR A 107 -11.52 10.25 -1.62
C THR A 107 -11.72 9.44 -0.34
N GLY A 108 -12.92 9.43 0.24
CA GLY A 108 -13.24 8.64 1.42
C GLY A 108 -12.98 7.14 1.22
N PHE A 109 -13.41 6.58 0.09
CA PHE A 109 -13.08 5.19 -0.28
C PHE A 109 -11.58 4.96 -0.46
N SER A 110 -10.86 5.91 -1.07
CA SER A 110 -9.41 5.80 -1.27
C SER A 110 -8.65 5.81 0.07
N VAL A 111 -9.08 6.64 1.03
CA VAL A 111 -8.56 6.65 2.39
C VAL A 111 -8.86 5.33 3.10
N LEU A 112 -10.11 4.85 3.04
CA LEU A 112 -10.48 3.56 3.64
C LEU A 112 -9.69 2.40 3.04
N GLY A 113 -9.51 2.37 1.71
CA GLY A 113 -8.71 1.36 1.01
C GLY A 113 -7.21 1.41 1.36
N THR A 114 -6.73 2.51 1.95
CA THR A 114 -5.36 2.64 2.45
C THR A 114 -5.24 2.22 3.92
N LEU A 115 -6.28 2.48 4.73
CA LEU A 115 -6.29 2.18 6.16
C LEU A 115 -6.69 0.73 6.48
N ILE A 116 -7.51 0.11 5.62
CA ILE A 116 -7.98 -1.26 5.76
C ILE A 116 -7.07 -2.18 4.95
N LEU A 117 -6.56 -3.26 5.56
CA LEU A 117 -5.75 -4.27 4.86
C LEU A 117 -6.51 -4.81 3.63
N GLN A 118 -5.97 -4.55 2.44
CA GLN A 118 -6.58 -4.96 1.16
C GLN A 118 -6.04 -6.30 0.69
N ASN A 119 -6.90 -7.14 0.09
CA ASN A 119 -6.51 -8.36 -0.61
C ASN A 119 -5.62 -9.33 0.22
N VAL A 120 -5.80 -9.34 1.54
CA VAL A 120 -5.11 -10.25 2.48
C VAL A 120 -5.96 -11.49 2.78
N SER A 121 -5.34 -12.51 3.39
CA SER A 121 -6.08 -13.70 3.81
C SER A 121 -7.06 -13.40 4.96
N ASP A 122 -8.16 -14.14 5.01
CA ASP A 122 -9.19 -14.03 6.06
C ASP A 122 -8.58 -14.13 7.47
N ALA A 123 -7.63 -15.05 7.66
CA ALA A 123 -6.94 -15.22 8.94
C ALA A 123 -6.13 -13.97 9.34
N GLN A 124 -5.49 -13.30 8.39
CA GLN A 124 -4.77 -12.06 8.65
C GLN A 124 -5.73 -10.91 8.97
N LEU A 125 -6.87 -10.84 8.27
CA LEU A 125 -7.88 -9.83 8.52
C LEU A 125 -8.52 -9.99 9.92
N VAL A 126 -8.86 -11.23 10.30
CA VAL A 126 -9.37 -11.54 11.65
C VAL A 126 -8.35 -11.24 12.73
N ARG A 127 -7.06 -11.52 12.51
CA ARG A 127 -5.98 -11.16 13.46
C ARG A 127 -5.84 -9.65 13.64
N GLY A 128 -6.05 -8.87 12.58
CA GLY A 128 -5.92 -7.41 12.62
C GLY A 128 -7.12 -6.68 13.21
N TYR A 129 -8.35 -7.15 12.93
CA TYR A 129 -9.59 -6.41 13.23
C TYR A 129 -10.58 -7.16 14.12
N GLY A 130 -10.33 -8.44 14.42
CA GLY A 130 -11.28 -9.32 15.10
C GLY A 130 -12.41 -9.81 14.20
N GLU A 131 -13.16 -10.82 14.65
CA GLU A 131 -14.18 -11.47 13.83
C GLU A 131 -15.35 -10.55 13.44
N GLY A 132 -15.86 -9.75 14.39
CA GLY A 132 -17.02 -8.90 14.18
C GLY A 132 -16.77 -7.82 13.11
N MET A 133 -15.66 -7.10 13.25
CA MET A 133 -15.27 -6.06 12.28
C MET A 133 -14.91 -6.68 10.93
N THR A 134 -14.26 -7.85 10.91
CA THR A 134 -13.95 -8.57 9.67
C THR A 134 -15.23 -8.90 8.87
N ARG A 135 -16.30 -9.35 9.53
CA ARG A 135 -17.59 -9.60 8.86
C ARG A 135 -18.17 -8.32 8.25
N LEU A 136 -18.08 -7.19 8.94
CA LEU A 136 -18.57 -5.90 8.42
C LEU A 136 -17.75 -5.42 7.22
N ILE A 137 -16.41 -5.46 7.34
CA ILE A 137 -15.48 -5.10 6.26
C ILE A 137 -15.81 -5.91 5.01
N LYS A 138 -15.92 -7.24 5.14
CA LYS A 138 -16.21 -8.13 4.01
C LYS A 138 -17.63 -7.97 3.47
N GLY A 139 -18.63 -7.79 4.34
CA GLY A 139 -20.02 -7.61 3.92
C GLY A 139 -20.23 -6.34 3.09
N LEU A 140 -19.40 -5.32 3.33
CA LEU A 140 -19.36 -4.06 2.57
C LEU A 140 -18.29 -4.03 1.47
N PHE A 141 -17.54 -5.12 1.29
CA PHE A 141 -16.42 -5.25 0.34
C PHE A 141 -15.32 -4.19 0.54
N LEU A 142 -15.05 -3.82 1.79
CA LEU A 142 -14.01 -2.88 2.17
C LEU A 142 -12.61 -3.52 2.21
N ASP A 143 -12.50 -4.84 2.12
CA ASP A 143 -11.25 -5.59 1.95
C ASP A 143 -10.76 -5.65 0.50
N ASP A 144 -11.60 -5.30 -0.46
CA ASP A 144 -11.26 -5.16 -1.88
C ASP A 144 -12.06 -4.02 -2.55
N VAL A 145 -11.96 -2.82 -1.95
CA VAL A 145 -12.80 -1.65 -2.30
C VAL A 145 -12.77 -1.36 -3.80
N PHE A 146 -11.57 -1.37 -4.40
CA PHE A 146 -11.34 -0.94 -5.78
C PHE A 146 -11.89 -1.90 -6.84
N HIS A 147 -12.23 -3.14 -6.46
CA HIS A 147 -12.89 -4.10 -7.35
C HIS A 147 -14.36 -4.31 -6.99
N SER A 148 -14.88 -3.66 -5.95
CA SER A 148 -16.29 -3.76 -5.55
C SER A 148 -17.25 -3.10 -6.55
N LEU A 149 -18.44 -3.69 -6.72
CA LEU A 149 -19.48 -3.18 -7.62
C LEU A 149 -19.99 -1.81 -7.17
N GLY A 150 -20.12 -1.60 -5.85
CA GLY A 150 -20.57 -0.33 -5.28
C GLY A 150 -19.60 0.81 -5.58
N PHE A 151 -18.30 0.58 -5.40
CA PHE A 151 -17.28 1.57 -5.74
C PHE A 151 -17.24 1.86 -7.25
N ALA A 152 -17.32 0.81 -8.08
CA ALA A 152 -17.37 0.96 -9.53
C ALA A 152 -18.58 1.78 -10.00
N ALA A 153 -19.75 1.60 -9.38
CA ALA A 153 -20.93 2.39 -9.69
C ALA A 153 -20.70 3.89 -9.40
N VAL A 154 -20.17 4.23 -8.21
CA VAL A 154 -19.88 5.63 -7.84
C VAL A 154 -18.81 6.23 -8.75
N MET A 155 -17.75 5.49 -9.05
CA MET A 155 -16.70 5.91 -9.99
C MET A 155 -17.26 6.16 -11.39
N GLY A 156 -18.09 5.24 -11.90
CA GLY A 156 -18.76 5.36 -13.19
C GLY A 156 -19.66 6.59 -13.27
N MET A 157 -20.42 6.87 -12.19
CA MET A 157 -21.23 8.09 -12.10
C MET A 157 -20.37 9.37 -12.16
N GLY A 158 -19.26 9.41 -11.42
CA GLY A 158 -18.32 10.53 -11.42
C GLY A 158 -17.67 10.74 -12.80
N ALA A 159 -17.23 9.65 -13.44
CA ALA A 159 -16.69 9.66 -14.79
C ALA A 159 -17.72 10.13 -15.83
N GLY A 160 -18.98 9.71 -15.68
CA GLY A 160 -20.09 10.17 -16.51
C GLY A 160 -20.32 11.67 -16.36
N ALA A 161 -20.35 12.18 -15.12
CA ALA A 161 -20.50 13.60 -14.87
C ALA A 161 -19.34 14.42 -15.48
N LEU A 162 -18.11 13.92 -15.35
CA LEU A 162 -16.91 14.51 -15.95
C LEU A 162 -17.01 14.56 -17.48
N ALA A 163 -17.43 13.46 -18.12
CA ALA A 163 -17.67 13.41 -19.55
C ALA A 163 -18.77 14.38 -19.99
N LEU A 164 -19.84 14.54 -19.19
CA LEU A 164 -20.93 15.47 -19.48
C LEU A 164 -20.44 16.92 -19.49
N VAL A 165 -19.56 17.27 -18.55
CA VAL A 165 -18.91 18.58 -18.49
C VAL A 165 -18.04 18.80 -19.73
N ALA A 166 -17.27 17.79 -20.15
CA ALA A 166 -16.41 17.88 -21.33
C ALA A 166 -17.22 18.09 -22.62
N VAL A 167 -18.29 17.30 -22.84
CA VAL A 167 -19.12 17.34 -24.05
C VAL A 167 -19.98 18.61 -24.14
N ARG A 168 -20.39 19.20 -23.00
CA ARG A 168 -21.20 20.43 -22.98
C ARG A 168 -20.45 21.64 -23.54
N LYS A 169 -19.12 21.66 -23.50
CA LYS A 169 -18.30 22.81 -23.95
C LYS A 169 -18.21 22.83 -25.48
N ARG A 170 -19.29 23.26 -26.13
CA ARG A 170 -19.53 23.22 -27.59
C ARG A 170 -18.59 24.08 -28.45
N ARG A 171 -17.87 25.05 -27.87
CA ARG A 171 -16.90 25.87 -28.61
C ARG A 171 -15.53 25.75 -27.98
N TYR A 172 -14.66 24.99 -28.63
CA TYR A 172 -13.25 24.92 -28.30
C TYR A 172 -12.60 26.24 -28.73
N ASN A 173 -12.16 27.00 -27.73
CA ASN A 173 -11.35 28.21 -27.89
C ASN A 173 -10.20 28.06 -26.89
N VAL A 174 -9.05 28.69 -27.12
CA VAL A 174 -7.83 28.61 -26.31
C VAL A 174 -8.12 28.73 -24.81
N ARG A 175 -9.06 29.61 -24.42
CA ARG A 175 -9.51 29.80 -23.02
C ARG A 175 -10.17 28.57 -22.38
N ASN A 176 -10.85 27.73 -23.17
CA ASN A 176 -11.59 26.57 -22.69
C ASN A 176 -10.90 25.24 -23.00
N THR A 177 -9.94 25.23 -23.94
CA THR A 177 -9.23 24.02 -24.38
C THR A 177 -8.53 23.34 -23.20
N GLY A 178 -7.85 24.06 -22.32
CA GLY A 178 -7.17 23.47 -21.16
C GLY A 178 -8.12 22.68 -20.25
N SER A 179 -9.29 23.23 -19.94
CA SER A 179 -10.29 22.53 -19.11
C SER A 179 -10.88 21.31 -19.84
N VAL A 180 -11.15 21.41 -21.14
CA VAL A 180 -11.63 20.27 -21.94
C VAL A 180 -10.59 19.16 -21.98
N LEU A 181 -9.30 19.50 -22.18
CA LEU A 181 -8.21 18.54 -22.16
C LEU A 181 -8.05 17.87 -20.79
N ALA A 182 -8.15 18.63 -19.69
CA ALA A 182 -8.08 18.06 -18.34
C ALA A 182 -9.20 17.05 -18.08
N HIS A 183 -10.45 17.41 -18.42
CA HIS A 183 -11.60 16.52 -18.18
C HIS A 183 -11.61 15.34 -19.15
N GLY A 184 -11.37 15.59 -20.44
CA GLY A 184 -11.31 14.56 -21.47
C GLY A 184 -10.13 13.60 -21.29
N GLY A 185 -8.96 14.12 -20.90
CA GLY A 185 -7.78 13.32 -20.59
C GLY A 185 -8.00 12.38 -19.41
N LEU A 186 -8.68 12.85 -18.35
CA LEU A 186 -9.03 11.99 -17.23
C LEU A 186 -10.06 10.91 -17.62
N VAL A 187 -11.06 11.23 -18.46
CA VAL A 187 -11.97 10.21 -19.02
C VAL A 187 -11.20 9.20 -19.89
N LEU A 188 -10.24 9.65 -20.69
CA LEU A 188 -9.39 8.78 -21.51
C LEU A 188 -8.51 7.85 -20.65
N MET A 189 -7.91 8.36 -19.57
CA MET A 189 -7.15 7.56 -18.60
C MET A 189 -8.03 6.48 -17.95
N LEU A 190 -9.26 6.83 -17.55
CA LEU A 190 -10.22 5.87 -17.00
C LEU A 190 -10.61 4.80 -18.02
N ALA A 191 -10.83 5.17 -19.29
CA ALA A 191 -11.10 4.22 -20.35
C ALA A 191 -9.91 3.24 -20.55
N GLY A 192 -8.68 3.73 -20.55
CA GLY A 192 -7.47 2.91 -20.58
C GLY A 192 -7.37 1.95 -19.39
N ALA A 193 -7.71 2.42 -18.19
CA ALA A 193 -7.75 1.59 -16.98
C ALA A 193 -8.81 0.47 -17.09
N CYS A 194 -10.00 0.76 -17.61
CA CYS A 194 -11.03 -0.26 -17.89
C CYS A 194 -10.52 -1.32 -18.88
N ILE A 195 -9.83 -0.90 -19.94
CA ILE A 195 -9.24 -1.82 -20.92
C ILE A 195 -8.20 -2.73 -20.23
N GLY A 196 -7.29 -2.14 -19.45
CA GLY A 196 -6.31 -2.89 -18.68
C GLY A 196 -6.93 -3.86 -17.66
N MET A 197 -8.08 -3.53 -17.08
CA MET A 197 -8.78 -4.40 -16.12
C MET A 197 -9.47 -5.61 -16.79
N VAL A 198 -9.98 -5.44 -18.02
CA VAL A 198 -10.71 -6.49 -18.75
C VAL A 198 -9.77 -7.40 -19.56
N TRP A 199 -8.76 -6.82 -20.21
CA TRP A 199 -7.86 -7.52 -21.13
C TRP A 199 -6.42 -7.63 -20.63
N GLY A 200 -6.05 -6.90 -19.58
CA GLY A 200 -4.68 -6.92 -19.06
C GLY A 200 -4.34 -8.25 -18.40
N VAL A 201 -3.18 -8.79 -18.78
CA VAL A 201 -2.60 -9.98 -18.16
C VAL A 201 -1.51 -9.54 -17.20
N LYS A 202 -1.58 -10.01 -15.94
CA LYS A 202 -0.53 -9.81 -14.94
C LYS A 202 0.19 -11.14 -14.73
N GLY A 203 1.51 -11.13 -14.89
CA GLY A 203 2.35 -12.31 -14.68
C GLY A 203 3.76 -11.89 -14.28
N MET A 204 4.61 -12.88 -14.06
CA MET A 204 6.02 -12.70 -13.76
C MET A 204 6.86 -13.28 -14.89
N ILE A 205 8.01 -12.66 -15.16
CA ILE A 205 9.03 -13.21 -16.03
C ILE A 205 10.30 -13.25 -15.18
N ASP A 206 10.92 -14.43 -15.11
CA ASP A 206 12.24 -14.61 -14.52
C ASP A 206 13.26 -14.62 -15.67
N LEU A 207 14.12 -13.60 -15.72
CA LEU A 207 15.03 -13.36 -16.84
C LEU A 207 16.38 -12.86 -16.33
N HIS A 208 17.46 -13.49 -16.79
CA HIS A 208 18.85 -13.10 -16.49
C HIS A 208 19.51 -12.51 -17.73
N GLU A 209 20.61 -11.77 -17.55
CA GLU A 209 21.37 -11.18 -18.66
C GLU A 209 21.77 -12.24 -19.70
N GLY A 210 21.59 -11.91 -20.97
CA GLY A 210 21.80 -12.79 -22.11
C GLY A 210 20.68 -13.82 -22.34
N GLN A 211 19.71 -13.95 -21.44
CA GLN A 211 18.57 -14.85 -21.63
C GLN A 211 17.45 -14.21 -22.43
N THR A 212 16.66 -15.05 -23.10
CA THR A 212 15.42 -14.67 -23.76
C THR A 212 14.21 -15.36 -23.13
N ALA A 213 13.06 -14.67 -23.16
CA ALA A 213 11.76 -15.20 -22.77
C ALA A 213 10.69 -14.78 -23.78
N ASP A 214 9.79 -15.71 -24.11
CA ASP A 214 8.69 -15.53 -25.06
C ASP A 214 7.30 -15.64 -24.40
N SER A 215 7.29 -15.88 -23.09
CA SER A 215 6.08 -16.18 -22.31
C SER A 215 6.19 -15.68 -20.89
N LEU A 216 5.04 -15.33 -20.33
CA LEU A 216 4.89 -14.85 -18.95
C LEU A 216 4.26 -15.93 -18.08
N VAL A 217 4.71 -16.01 -16.83
CA VAL A 217 4.25 -16.97 -15.84
C VAL A 217 3.13 -16.32 -15.03
N VAL A 218 1.89 -16.77 -15.23
CA VAL A 218 0.71 -16.32 -14.49
C VAL A 218 0.41 -17.33 -13.38
N ARG A 219 0.40 -16.86 -12.13
CA ARG A 219 -0.22 -17.62 -11.03
C ARG A 219 -1.72 -17.38 -11.04
N THR A 220 -2.49 -18.42 -11.31
CA THR A 220 -3.96 -18.38 -11.22
C THR A 220 -4.41 -18.44 -9.75
N ARG A 221 -5.65 -18.03 -9.48
CA ARG A 221 -6.25 -18.03 -8.13
C ARG A 221 -6.26 -19.42 -7.47
N ASP A 222 -6.26 -20.48 -8.29
CA ASP A 222 -6.21 -21.88 -7.86
C ASP A 222 -4.77 -22.39 -7.60
N GLY A 223 -3.78 -21.49 -7.62
CA GLY A 223 -2.36 -21.83 -7.44
C GLY A 223 -1.70 -22.48 -8.66
N LYS A 224 -2.46 -22.76 -9.74
CA LYS A 224 -1.90 -23.31 -10.98
C LYS A 224 -1.07 -22.26 -11.70
N ILE A 225 0.08 -22.69 -12.20
CA ILE A 225 0.99 -21.87 -12.97
C ILE A 225 0.66 -22.05 -14.45
N ALA A 226 0.26 -20.98 -15.12
CA ALA A 226 0.00 -20.95 -16.56
C ALA A 226 1.08 -20.13 -17.27
N ARG A 227 1.57 -20.60 -18.42
CA ARG A 227 2.42 -19.81 -19.31
C ARG A 227 1.53 -19.15 -20.37
N VAL A 228 1.62 -17.85 -20.48
CA VAL A 228 0.88 -17.08 -21.50
C VAL A 228 1.91 -16.50 -22.49
N PRO A 229 1.77 -16.74 -23.80
CA PRO A 229 2.73 -16.23 -24.79
C PRO A 229 2.66 -14.70 -24.86
N LEU A 230 3.82 -14.06 -25.02
CA LEU A 230 3.93 -12.61 -25.20
C LEU A 230 3.57 -12.16 -26.63
N GLY A 231 3.77 -13.04 -27.61
CA GLY A 231 3.66 -12.71 -29.04
C GLY A 231 4.92 -12.03 -29.61
N PHE A 232 5.97 -11.91 -28.81
CA PHE A 232 7.30 -11.43 -29.18
C PHE A 232 8.34 -12.08 -28.25
N GLU A 233 9.62 -12.00 -28.61
CA GLU A 233 10.73 -12.46 -27.79
C GLU A 233 11.35 -11.27 -27.03
N LEU A 234 11.51 -11.41 -25.71
CA LEU A 234 12.13 -10.43 -24.83
C LEU A 234 13.52 -10.93 -24.43
N ARG A 235 14.58 -10.15 -24.70
CA ARG A 235 15.96 -10.43 -24.26
C ARG A 235 16.40 -9.43 -23.20
N LEU A 236 17.05 -9.89 -22.13
CA LEU A 236 17.68 -8.99 -21.16
C LEU A 236 19.14 -8.77 -21.56
N ASP A 237 19.47 -7.60 -22.06
CA ASP A 237 20.83 -7.28 -22.55
C ASP A 237 21.75 -6.76 -21.43
N ASP A 238 21.22 -5.93 -20.53
CA ASP A 238 21.97 -5.31 -19.44
C ASP A 238 21.06 -5.11 -18.22
N PHE A 239 21.57 -5.42 -17.01
CA PHE A 239 20.85 -5.26 -15.76
C PHE A 239 21.70 -4.50 -14.74
N THR A 240 21.35 -3.22 -14.55
CA THR A 240 22.00 -2.37 -13.55
C THR A 240 21.15 -2.26 -12.29
N ILE A 241 21.76 -2.49 -11.12
CA ILE A 241 21.15 -2.20 -9.82
C ILE A 241 21.76 -0.91 -9.27
N GLU A 242 20.96 0.16 -9.22
CA GLU A 242 21.29 1.35 -8.43
C GLU A 242 20.81 1.15 -6.99
N ARG A 243 21.74 1.16 -6.03
CA ARG A 243 21.43 1.08 -4.61
C ARG A 243 21.50 2.48 -4.03
N TYR A 244 20.40 2.93 -3.43
CA TYR A 244 20.43 4.13 -2.60
C TYR A 244 21.35 3.92 -1.39
N GLU A 245 21.94 5.00 -0.90
CA GLU A 245 22.70 4.96 0.36
C GLU A 245 21.78 4.46 1.49
N PRO A 246 22.21 3.44 2.26
CA PRO A 246 21.41 2.93 3.35
C PRO A 246 21.19 4.00 4.43
N ASP A 247 19.93 4.32 4.69
CA ASP A 247 19.53 5.25 5.76
C ASP A 247 19.47 4.49 7.08
N TYR A 248 20.58 4.46 7.82
CA TYR A 248 20.65 3.78 9.12
C TYR A 248 20.02 4.65 10.23
N SER A 249 19.05 4.07 10.94
CA SER A 249 18.49 4.65 12.17
C SER A 249 18.61 3.66 13.33
N LEU A 250 19.17 4.10 14.45
CA LEU A 250 19.09 3.41 15.72
C LEU A 250 17.68 3.55 16.28
N MET A 251 16.96 2.44 16.35
CA MET A 251 15.60 2.40 16.89
C MET A 251 15.64 1.81 18.29
N VAL A 252 15.13 2.55 19.28
CA VAL A 252 15.05 2.09 20.67
C VAL A 252 13.58 1.94 21.03
N TYR A 253 13.23 0.80 21.63
CA TYR A 253 11.87 0.43 22.00
C TYR A 253 11.79 0.18 23.51
N ALA A 254 10.68 0.60 24.13
CA ALA A 254 10.22 0.07 25.40
C ALA A 254 9.37 -1.17 25.10
N ILE A 255 9.57 -2.21 25.89
CA ILE A 255 8.83 -3.45 25.79
C ILE A 255 8.10 -3.64 27.11
N ASP A 256 6.78 -3.83 27.04
CA ASP A 256 5.93 -4.15 28.19
C ASP A 256 5.03 -5.34 27.81
N GLY A 257 5.35 -6.52 28.32
CA GLY A 257 4.67 -7.76 27.94
C GLY A 257 4.81 -8.07 26.44
N ASN A 258 3.69 -8.02 25.69
CA ASN A 258 3.67 -8.20 24.23
C ASN A 258 3.57 -6.88 23.46
N GLU A 259 3.45 -5.74 24.16
CA GLU A 259 3.39 -4.43 23.53
C GLU A 259 4.79 -3.86 23.35
N GLN A 260 5.06 -3.34 22.15
CA GLN A 260 6.32 -2.70 21.80
C GLN A 260 6.03 -1.24 21.45
N LYS A 261 6.61 -0.31 22.22
CA LYS A 261 6.49 1.12 21.98
C LYS A 261 7.85 1.69 21.60
N ARG A 262 7.98 2.22 20.38
CA ARG A 262 9.18 2.93 19.94
C ARG A 262 9.37 4.19 20.78
N LEU A 263 10.47 4.28 21.52
CA LEU A 263 10.82 5.45 22.31
C LEU A 263 11.53 6.50 21.45
N ILE A 264 12.50 6.06 20.65
CA ILE A 264 13.36 6.95 19.88
C ILE A 264 13.77 6.31 18.56
N SER A 265 13.86 7.15 17.53
CA SER A 265 14.48 6.85 16.23
C SER A 265 15.60 7.86 16.07
N PHE A 266 16.85 7.43 16.26
CA PHE A 266 18.02 8.29 16.21
C PHE A 266 18.84 8.00 14.94
N LYS A 267 19.15 9.03 14.14
CA LYS A 267 20.01 8.94 12.96
C LYS A 267 21.42 9.47 13.28
N PRO A 268 22.42 8.59 13.43
CA PRO A 268 23.80 9.01 13.66
C PRO A 268 24.26 10.01 12.59
N GLY A 269 24.83 11.14 13.03
CA GLY A 269 25.33 12.20 12.14
C GLY A 269 24.28 13.20 11.62
N ARG A 270 22.98 12.97 11.82
CA ARG A 270 21.91 13.93 11.48
C ARG A 270 21.14 14.42 12.71
N ASP A 271 20.88 13.53 13.66
CA ASP A 271 20.13 13.85 14.86
C ASP A 271 21.05 14.36 15.99
N ASP A 272 20.52 15.24 16.82
CA ASP A 272 21.20 15.77 18.00
C ASP A 272 21.50 14.65 19.02
N LYS A 273 22.71 14.65 19.58
CA LYS A 273 23.17 13.68 20.59
C LYS A 273 22.33 13.72 21.86
N GLU A 274 21.72 14.86 22.18
CA GLU A 274 20.84 15.01 23.35
C GLU A 274 19.60 14.09 23.29
N LYS A 275 19.20 13.69 22.08
CA LYS A 275 18.09 12.77 21.86
C LYS A 275 18.35 11.37 22.43
N LEU A 276 19.62 10.98 22.58
CA LEU A 276 20.04 9.74 23.23
C LEU A 276 20.29 9.93 24.73
N SER A 277 20.87 11.06 25.13
CA SER A 277 21.22 11.30 26.54
C SER A 277 19.99 11.38 27.45
N GLY A 278 18.83 11.79 26.93
CA GLY A 278 17.55 11.73 27.65
C GLY A 278 17.13 10.31 28.09
N TYR A 279 17.77 9.27 27.55
CA TYR A 279 17.57 7.87 27.92
C TYR A 279 18.83 7.25 28.56
N GLY A 280 19.80 8.07 28.98
CA GLY A 280 21.08 7.58 29.51
C GLY A 280 21.97 6.92 28.45
N LEU A 281 21.70 7.13 27.16
CA LEU A 281 22.45 6.55 26.07
C LEU A 281 23.45 7.56 25.50
N GLU A 282 24.68 7.11 25.22
CA GLU A 282 25.71 7.91 24.56
C GLU A 282 26.14 7.22 23.25
N LEU A 283 26.14 7.97 22.15
CA LEU A 283 26.73 7.49 20.90
C LEU A 283 28.25 7.70 20.92
N VAL A 284 28.98 6.63 21.24
CA VAL A 284 30.45 6.66 21.34
C VAL A 284 31.14 6.58 19.96
N GLY A 285 30.46 6.05 18.94
CA GLY A 285 30.98 5.98 17.57
C GLY A 285 29.97 5.44 16.57
N TRP A 286 30.18 5.73 15.29
CA TRP A 286 29.36 5.23 14.18
C TRP A 286 30.20 5.08 12.92
N TRP A 287 30.04 3.94 12.23
CA TRP A 287 30.79 3.58 11.02
C TRP A 287 29.82 3.21 9.88
N PRO A 288 29.37 4.18 9.06
CA PRO A 288 28.39 3.92 7.98
C PRO A 288 28.89 2.92 6.94
N ASN A 289 30.21 2.85 6.75
CA ASN A 289 30.85 2.04 5.71
C ASN A 289 31.51 0.78 6.29
N TYR A 290 31.09 0.34 7.49
CA TYR A 290 31.62 -0.88 8.09
C TYR A 290 31.40 -2.07 7.16
N THR A 291 32.49 -2.72 6.75
CA THR A 291 32.47 -3.95 5.96
C THR A 291 33.32 -5.00 6.67
N ARG A 292 32.72 -6.16 6.94
CA ARG A 292 33.45 -7.33 7.46
C ARG A 292 33.95 -8.15 6.27
N ARG A 293 35.28 -8.20 6.08
CA ARG A 293 35.92 -9.07 5.08
C ARG A 293 36.72 -10.14 5.80
N THR A 294 36.46 -11.41 5.49
CA THR A 294 37.30 -12.53 5.90
C THR A 294 38.29 -12.81 4.77
N VAL A 295 39.59 -12.67 5.03
CA VAL A 295 40.66 -13.00 4.09
C VAL A 295 41.28 -14.31 4.56
N VAL A 296 41.35 -15.30 3.66
CA VAL A 296 42.01 -16.59 3.92
C VAL A 296 43.26 -16.65 3.06
N GLU A 297 44.41 -16.75 3.71
CA GLU A 297 45.71 -16.89 3.04
C GLU A 297 46.25 -18.31 3.24
N ALA A 298 46.97 -18.81 2.23
CA ALA A 298 47.56 -20.13 2.30
C ALA A 298 48.68 -20.13 3.36
N ALA A 299 48.65 -21.11 4.25
CA ALA A 299 49.71 -21.32 5.22
C ALA A 299 51.04 -21.60 4.50
N GLY A 300 52.11 -20.91 4.91
CA GLY A 300 53.47 -21.22 4.47
C GLY A 300 53.93 -22.61 4.94
N LYS A 301 54.98 -23.16 4.33
CA LYS A 301 55.46 -24.54 4.61
C LYS A 301 55.80 -24.81 6.09
N ASP A 302 56.15 -23.76 6.83
CA ASP A 302 56.55 -23.84 8.25
C ASP A 302 55.50 -23.27 9.21
N ALA A 303 54.28 -23.00 8.74
CA ALA A 303 53.23 -22.40 9.55
C ALA A 303 52.81 -23.33 10.69
N LYS A 304 53.09 -22.93 11.93
CA LYS A 304 52.59 -23.57 13.15
C LYS A 304 51.38 -22.78 13.65
N GLY A 305 50.20 -23.38 13.61
CA GLY A 305 48.96 -22.75 14.04
C GLY A 305 47.74 -23.67 13.87
N VAL A 306 46.62 -23.28 14.49
CA VAL A 306 45.32 -23.96 14.32
C VAL A 306 44.73 -23.52 12.98
N VAL A 307 44.37 -24.48 12.12
CA VAL A 307 43.75 -24.20 10.82
C VAL A 307 42.41 -23.48 11.02
N SER A 308 42.28 -22.25 10.50
CA SER A 308 41.07 -21.43 10.59
C SER A 308 40.17 -21.53 9.35
N ALA A 309 40.66 -22.12 8.26
CA ALA A 309 39.90 -22.47 7.07
C ALA A 309 40.64 -23.52 6.23
N ALA A 310 39.90 -24.38 5.53
CA ALA A 310 40.45 -25.29 4.53
C ALA A 310 39.60 -25.33 3.27
N LYS A 311 40.27 -25.47 2.12
CA LYS A 311 39.63 -25.69 0.83
C LYS A 311 39.78 -27.16 0.46
N LEU A 312 38.65 -27.83 0.25
CA LEU A 312 38.61 -29.23 -0.18
C LEU A 312 38.17 -29.32 -1.64
N LYS A 313 38.72 -30.27 -2.39
CA LYS A 313 38.30 -30.60 -3.75
C LYS A 313 37.84 -32.05 -3.80
N ALA A 314 36.58 -32.28 -4.15
CA ALA A 314 36.01 -33.61 -4.31
C ALA A 314 35.21 -33.68 -5.62
N LYS A 315 35.50 -34.68 -6.46
CA LYS A 315 34.87 -34.87 -7.79
C LYS A 315 34.83 -33.59 -8.65
N GLY A 316 35.91 -32.82 -8.63
CA GLY A 316 36.01 -31.56 -9.39
C GLY A 316 35.31 -30.35 -8.75
N LYS A 317 34.51 -30.55 -7.70
CA LYS A 317 33.87 -29.46 -6.95
C LYS A 317 34.75 -29.02 -5.79
N GLU A 318 35.02 -27.72 -5.73
CA GLU A 318 35.75 -27.11 -4.62
C GLU A 318 34.77 -26.65 -3.53
N SER A 319 35.15 -26.78 -2.27
CA SER A 319 34.32 -26.38 -1.12
C SER A 319 35.20 -25.81 -0.02
N TRP A 320 34.77 -24.69 0.54
CA TRP A 320 35.45 -24.04 1.65
C TRP A 320 34.85 -24.49 2.98
N LEU A 321 35.72 -24.87 3.90
CA LEU A 321 35.45 -25.11 5.30
C LEU A 321 36.04 -23.94 6.07
N PHE A 322 35.22 -23.25 6.86
CA PHE A 322 35.67 -22.17 7.72
C PHE A 322 35.50 -22.60 9.17
N ASP A 323 36.48 -22.26 10.00
CA ASP A 323 36.35 -22.30 11.45
C ASP A 323 35.94 -20.91 11.94
N ASP A 324 34.70 -20.51 11.65
CA ASP A 324 34.22 -19.17 12.03
C ASP A 324 33.79 -19.08 13.50
N GLY A 325 33.95 -20.17 14.28
CA GLY A 325 33.68 -20.26 15.71
C GLY A 325 32.21 -20.04 16.10
N ALA A 326 31.32 -19.71 15.17
CA ALA A 326 29.96 -19.26 15.45
C ALA A 326 28.90 -20.01 14.65
N ARG A 327 29.25 -20.72 13.56
CA ARG A 327 28.29 -21.49 12.77
C ARG A 327 28.37 -22.97 13.08
N ALA A 328 27.19 -23.56 13.33
CA ALA A 328 27.02 -25.01 13.32
C ALA A 328 27.54 -25.58 11.99
N PRO A 329 28.36 -26.64 12.01
CA PRO A 329 28.89 -27.27 10.80
C PRO A 329 27.72 -27.69 9.89
N ARG A 330 27.81 -27.31 8.62
CA ARG A 330 26.78 -27.63 7.62
C ARG A 330 27.08 -29.01 7.02
N PRO A 331 26.21 -30.02 7.23
CA PRO A 331 26.42 -31.32 6.63
C PRO A 331 26.34 -31.23 5.10
N VAL A 332 27.22 -31.94 4.41
CA VAL A 332 27.22 -32.08 2.96
C VAL A 332 26.98 -33.55 2.62
N GLU A 333 26.16 -33.83 1.61
CA GLU A 333 25.99 -35.19 1.11
C GLU A 333 27.16 -35.59 0.20
N ILE A 334 27.86 -36.66 0.60
CA ILE A 334 28.96 -37.23 -0.15
C ILE A 334 28.75 -38.74 -0.19
N ALA A 335 28.63 -39.31 -1.39
CA ALA A 335 28.45 -40.75 -1.59
C ALA A 335 27.31 -41.37 -0.75
N GLY A 336 26.17 -40.66 -0.64
CA GLY A 336 25.00 -41.12 0.12
C GLY A 336 25.09 -40.93 1.64
N HIS A 337 26.13 -40.27 2.14
CA HIS A 337 26.33 -40.02 3.58
C HIS A 337 26.26 -38.52 3.87
N ARG A 338 25.56 -38.12 4.95
CA ARG A 338 25.59 -36.75 5.48
C ARG A 338 26.84 -36.56 6.34
N ILE A 339 27.83 -35.85 5.81
CA ILE A 339 29.11 -35.63 6.47
C ILE A 339 29.20 -34.18 6.93
N ALA A 340 29.41 -33.98 8.23
CA ALA A 340 29.73 -32.67 8.81
C ALA A 340 31.23 -32.61 9.11
N PHE A 341 31.88 -31.52 8.71
CA PHE A 341 33.30 -31.30 8.97
C PHE A 341 33.45 -30.40 10.19
N VAL A 342 34.20 -30.85 11.20
CA VAL A 342 34.42 -30.11 12.44
C VAL A 342 35.90 -30.07 12.78
N TRP A 343 36.36 -28.90 13.22
CA TRP A 343 37.74 -28.68 13.65
C TRP A 343 37.91 -29.09 15.12
N LYS A 344 38.78 -30.08 15.40
CA LYS A 344 39.10 -30.67 16.72
C LYS A 344 37.98 -31.53 17.35
N ASP A 345 38.38 -32.62 18.02
CA ASP A 345 37.46 -33.60 18.63
C ASP A 345 36.57 -33.00 19.72
N GLN A 346 37.11 -32.11 20.56
CA GLN A 346 36.34 -31.42 21.60
C GLN A 346 35.19 -30.58 21.02
N ARG A 347 35.38 -29.98 19.84
CA ARG A 347 34.33 -29.19 19.16
C ARG A 347 33.33 -30.08 18.44
N ALA A 348 33.78 -31.23 17.93
CA ALA A 348 32.88 -32.27 17.43
C ALA A 348 31.98 -32.77 18.57
N ARG A 349 32.55 -33.03 19.75
CA ARG A 349 31.80 -33.36 20.97
C ARG A 349 30.87 -32.23 21.39
N SER A 350 31.31 -30.98 21.45
CA SER A 350 30.40 -29.85 21.75
C SER A 350 29.29 -29.67 20.73
N TYR A 351 29.53 -29.93 19.44
CA TYR A 351 28.49 -29.89 18.41
C TYR A 351 27.51 -31.06 18.56
N LEU A 352 28.01 -32.28 18.77
CA LEU A 352 27.17 -33.46 19.03
C LEU A 352 26.39 -33.31 20.34
N GLU A 353 27.04 -32.82 21.39
CA GLU A 353 26.41 -32.45 22.66
C GLU A 353 25.43 -31.28 22.49
N SER A 354 25.64 -30.32 21.58
CA SER A 354 24.66 -29.24 21.29
C SER A 354 23.44 -29.74 20.52
N LEU A 355 23.59 -30.83 19.76
CA LEU A 355 22.47 -31.55 19.16
C LEU A 355 21.69 -32.35 20.24
N GLU A 356 22.36 -32.75 21.33
CA GLU A 356 21.76 -33.42 22.50
C GLU A 356 21.25 -32.45 23.59
N LYS A 357 21.88 -31.28 23.75
CA LYS A 357 21.64 -30.23 24.74
C LYS A 357 21.31 -28.93 24.02
N ALA A 358 20.08 -28.80 23.55
CA ALA A 358 19.46 -27.51 23.29
C ALA A 358 19.13 -26.79 24.64
N GLY A 359 20.16 -26.53 25.46
CA GLY A 359 20.02 -25.94 26.79
C GLY A 359 21.27 -25.15 27.21
N GLU A 360 21.10 -23.82 27.19
CA GLU A 360 21.71 -22.76 28.02
C GLU A 360 23.24 -22.61 28.10
N SER A 361 23.73 -21.57 27.40
CA SER A 361 24.93 -20.80 27.79
C SER A 361 24.44 -19.44 28.32
N GLU A 362 24.94 -18.98 29.48
CA GLU A 362 24.51 -17.70 30.06
C GLU A 362 24.98 -16.52 29.19
N HIS A 363 24.04 -15.68 28.77
CA HIS A 363 24.31 -14.43 28.08
C HIS A 363 24.39 -13.28 29.10
N VAL A 364 25.18 -12.23 28.82
CA VAL A 364 25.41 -11.12 29.77
C VAL A 364 25.24 -9.77 29.05
N LEU A 365 24.48 -8.87 29.66
CA LEU A 365 24.28 -7.46 29.27
C LEU A 365 25.14 -6.55 30.17
N ILE A 366 25.70 -5.45 29.65
CA ILE A 366 26.38 -4.45 30.50
C ILE A 366 25.47 -3.23 30.67
N VAL A 367 25.11 -2.91 31.91
CA VAL A 367 24.24 -1.79 32.30
C VAL A 367 24.98 -0.93 33.32
N ASP A 368 25.13 0.38 33.06
CA ASP A 368 25.93 1.31 33.90
C ASP A 368 27.33 0.78 34.26
N GLY A 369 28.00 0.15 33.28
CA GLY A 369 29.33 -0.42 33.47
C GLY A 369 29.38 -1.71 34.30
N LYS A 370 28.24 -2.30 34.68
CA LYS A 370 28.16 -3.57 35.42
C LYS A 370 27.61 -4.70 34.55
N PRO A 371 28.21 -5.90 34.58
CA PRO A 371 27.66 -7.07 33.90
C PRO A 371 26.41 -7.59 34.63
N VAL A 372 25.37 -7.90 33.86
CA VAL A 372 24.08 -8.46 34.29
C VAL A 372 23.80 -9.69 33.43
N ALA A 373 23.70 -10.87 34.04
CA ALA A 373 23.31 -12.08 33.31
C ALA A 373 21.87 -11.92 32.77
N VAL A 374 21.62 -12.38 31.56
CA VAL A 374 20.34 -12.21 30.86
C VAL A 374 19.95 -13.48 30.11
N SER A 375 18.68 -13.83 30.20
CA SER A 375 18.07 -14.95 29.48
C SER A 375 17.04 -14.49 28.46
N ILE A 376 16.72 -15.33 27.47
CA ILE A 376 15.62 -15.04 26.53
C ILE A 376 14.31 -14.98 27.31
N GLY A 377 13.55 -13.90 27.16
CA GLY A 377 12.30 -13.63 27.84
C GLY A 377 12.44 -12.88 29.17
N GLU A 378 13.66 -12.60 29.63
CA GLU A 378 13.90 -11.90 30.90
C GLU A 378 13.92 -10.38 30.71
N GLU A 379 13.25 -9.65 31.62
CA GLU A 379 13.20 -8.17 31.63
C GLU A 379 14.31 -7.58 32.52
N VAL A 380 15.19 -6.78 31.92
CA VAL A 380 16.27 -6.07 32.61
C VAL A 380 15.92 -4.60 32.75
N ALA A 381 15.96 -4.08 33.98
CA ALA A 381 15.75 -2.67 34.24
C ALA A 381 16.94 -1.83 33.76
N LEU A 382 16.64 -0.76 33.03
CA LEU A 382 17.61 0.24 32.61
C LEU A 382 17.64 1.43 33.58
N PRO A 383 18.80 2.10 33.70
CA PRO A 383 18.92 3.38 34.37
C PRO A 383 18.03 4.40 33.66
N GLY A 384 17.10 5.02 34.37
CA GLY A 384 16.07 5.90 33.79
C GLY A 384 14.66 5.31 33.69
N GLY A 385 14.43 4.11 34.25
CA GLY A 385 13.09 3.56 34.49
C GLY A 385 12.49 2.76 33.34
N GLY A 386 13.23 2.55 32.25
CA GLY A 386 12.87 1.62 31.19
C GLY A 386 13.21 0.16 31.55
N LYS A 387 12.63 -0.80 30.83
CA LYS A 387 13.02 -2.21 30.89
C LYS A 387 13.29 -2.74 29.48
N VAL A 388 14.17 -3.73 29.37
CA VAL A 388 14.51 -4.42 28.11
C VAL A 388 14.28 -5.91 28.29
N ARG A 389 13.47 -6.51 27.42
CA ARG A 389 13.30 -7.97 27.35
C ARG A 389 14.11 -8.55 26.20
N ILE A 390 14.91 -9.57 26.46
CA ILE A 390 15.70 -10.22 25.40
C ILE A 390 14.81 -11.23 24.66
N GLU A 391 14.33 -10.93 23.46
CA GLU A 391 13.48 -11.86 22.69
C GLU A 391 14.25 -12.99 22.01
N ARG A 392 15.51 -12.75 21.67
CA ARG A 392 16.36 -13.71 20.96
C ARG A 392 17.83 -13.31 21.05
N PHE A 393 18.71 -14.28 21.30
CA PHE A 393 20.15 -14.13 21.04
C PHE A 393 20.45 -14.63 19.62
N TYR A 394 21.27 -13.90 18.87
CA TYR A 394 21.68 -14.26 17.51
C TYR A 394 23.09 -14.83 17.46
#